data_AF-A0AAD9N4I2-F1
#
_entry.id   AF-A0AAD9N4I2-F1
#
_cell.length_a   1.000
_cell.length_b   1.000
_cell.length_c   1.000
_cell.angle_alpha   90.00
_cell.angle_beta   90.00
_cell.angle_gamma   90.00
#
_symmetry.space_group_name_H-M   'P 1'
#
loop_
_entity.id
_entity.type
_entity.pdbx_description
1 polymer ?
#
loop_
_entity_poly.entity_id
_entity_poly.type
_entity_poly.pdbx_seq_one_letter_code
_entity_poly.pdbx_strand_id
1 'polypeptide(L)'
;MAITRTPTLCLLLLLVAQHSSAWLVAVQSCAGEWYDDDEQVCCRGRLLTLIQGWQCCGPLYIDPMVNYCCRWKLWNMRVVPREKGKSKEESCRDLIEKLQEEGEAEKNKKKPWWSF
;
A
#
# COMPACT_ATOMS: atom_id res chain seq x y z
N MET A 1 52.45 -3.92 42.67
CA MET A 1 51.06 -3.43 42.77
C MET A 1 50.25 -4.14 41.70
N ALA A 2 49.63 -5.27 42.04
CA ALA A 2 48.84 -6.06 41.10
C ALA A 2 47.39 -5.59 41.18
N ILE A 3 46.90 -4.98 40.10
CA ILE A 3 45.51 -4.59 39.94
C ILE A 3 44.73 -5.90 39.76
N THR A 4 44.07 -6.35 40.83
CA THR A 4 43.19 -7.52 40.78
C THR A 4 42.01 -7.19 39.88
N ARG A 5 42.04 -7.74 38.66
CA ARG A 5 40.91 -7.70 37.73
C ARG A 5 39.76 -8.49 38.35
N THR A 6 38.83 -7.79 39.00
CA THR A 6 37.67 -8.41 39.63
C THR A 6 36.78 -9.01 38.53
N PRO A 7 36.56 -10.34 38.50
CA PRO A 7 35.74 -10.99 37.48
C PRO A 7 34.26 -10.54 37.53
N THR A 8 33.86 -9.87 38.62
CA THR A 8 32.54 -9.30 38.82
C THR A 8 32.24 -8.12 37.90
N LEU A 9 33.23 -7.28 37.56
CA LEU A 9 33.07 -6.18 36.61
C LEU A 9 32.80 -6.69 35.18
N CYS A 10 33.44 -7.78 34.79
CA CYS A 10 33.26 -8.41 33.48
C CYS A 10 31.86 -9.05 33.36
N LEU A 11 31.41 -9.75 34.41
CA LEU A 11 30.07 -10.33 34.50
C LEU A 11 28.96 -9.25 34.49
N LEU A 12 29.16 -8.13 35.19
CA LEU A 12 28.21 -7.01 35.17
C LEU A 12 28.11 -6.36 33.78
N LEU A 13 29.23 -6.17 33.08
CA LEU A 13 29.23 -5.61 31.72
C LEU A 13 28.51 -6.52 30.70
N LEU A 14 28.65 -7.85 30.84
CA LEU A 14 27.96 -8.82 29.97
C LEU A 14 26.45 -8.87 30.27
N LEU A 15 26.03 -8.75 31.53
CA LEU A 15 24.61 -8.67 31.90
C LEU A 15 23.93 -7.40 31.37
N VAL A 16 24.64 -6.25 31.39
CA VAL A 16 24.15 -4.99 30.80
C VAL A 16 24.01 -5.11 29.28
N ALA A 17 24.93 -5.81 28.61
CA ALA A 17 24.85 -6.07 27.17
C ALA A 17 23.71 -7.02 26.77
N GLN A 18 23.24 -7.89 27.68
CA GLN A 18 22.13 -8.82 27.41
C GLN A 18 20.75 -8.17 27.55
N HIS A 19 20.62 -7.07 28.29
CA HIS A 19 19.37 -6.32 28.50
C HIS A 19 19.18 -5.14 27.53
N SER A 20 20.16 -4.87 26.65
CA SER A 20 20.09 -3.78 25.66
C SER A 20 19.46 -4.22 24.33
N SER A 21 18.70 -5.32 24.28
CA SER A 21 17.74 -5.59 23.20
C SER A 21 16.53 -4.66 23.34
N ALA A 22 16.81 -3.37 23.47
CA ALA A 22 15.82 -2.34 23.48
C ALA A 22 15.29 -2.22 22.05
N TRP A 23 14.20 -2.93 21.80
CA TRP A 23 13.14 -2.54 20.88
C TRP A 23 13.63 -2.19 19.47
N LEU A 24 13.83 -3.21 18.63
CA LEU A 24 13.59 -3.05 17.20
C LEU A 24 12.08 -2.90 16.98
N VAL A 25 11.51 -1.78 17.44
CA VAL A 25 10.21 -1.33 16.96
C VAL A 25 10.43 -1.02 15.49
N ALA A 26 9.73 -1.75 14.62
CA ALA A 26 9.66 -1.42 13.21
C ALA A 26 8.89 -0.11 13.09
N VAL A 27 9.59 1.03 13.21
CA VAL A 27 8.96 2.33 13.05
C VAL A 27 8.63 2.50 11.58
N GLN A 28 7.34 2.51 11.24
CA GLN A 28 6.89 2.73 9.87
C GLN A 28 6.77 4.23 9.60
N SER A 29 7.25 4.67 8.43
CA SER A 29 7.11 6.04 7.98
C SER A 29 6.34 6.09 6.66
N CYS A 30 5.50 7.11 6.51
CA CYS A 30 4.75 7.40 5.30
C CYS A 30 5.16 8.78 4.80
N ALA A 31 5.74 8.85 3.59
CA ALA A 31 6.18 10.11 2.99
C ALA A 31 7.08 10.98 3.89
N GLY A 32 7.87 10.34 4.78
CA GLY A 32 8.76 11.03 5.72
C GLY A 32 8.13 11.40 7.06
N GLU A 33 6.83 11.10 7.26
CA GLU A 33 6.15 11.27 8.54
C GLU A 33 5.97 9.92 9.24
N TRP A 34 6.22 9.90 10.54
CA TRP A 34 5.94 8.75 11.39
C TRP A 34 4.44 8.64 11.62
N TYR A 35 3.92 7.42 11.63
CA TYR A 35 2.50 7.19 11.85
C TYR A 35 2.26 5.99 12.75
N ASP A 36 1.08 5.98 13.37
CA ASP A 36 0.61 4.87 14.18
C ASP A 36 -0.08 3.84 13.28
N ASP A 37 0.46 2.63 13.17
CA ASP A 37 -0.09 1.60 12.28
C ASP A 37 -1.33 0.89 12.86
N ASP A 38 -1.68 1.14 14.13
CA ASP A 38 -2.95 0.71 14.71
C ASP A 38 -4.10 1.64 14.28
N GLU A 39 -3.82 2.93 14.06
CA GLU A 39 -4.83 3.94 13.72
C GLU A 39 -4.77 4.45 12.27
N GLN A 40 -3.65 4.25 11.59
CA GLN A 40 -3.37 4.87 10.30
C GLN A 40 -2.75 3.89 9.30
N VAL A 41 -2.95 4.18 8.03
CA VAL A 41 -2.45 3.38 6.91
C VAL A 41 -1.79 4.31 5.88
N CYS A 42 -0.64 3.88 5.35
CA CYS A 42 0.05 4.59 4.29
C CYS A 42 -0.27 3.98 2.92
N CYS A 43 -1.05 4.70 2.11
CA CYS A 43 -1.33 4.31 0.73
C CYS A 43 -0.52 5.20 -0.23
N ARG A 44 0.56 4.65 -0.81
CA ARG A 44 1.42 5.31 -1.82
C ARG A 44 1.86 6.73 -1.42
N GLY A 45 2.31 6.89 -0.16
CA GLY A 45 2.78 8.16 0.38
C GLY A 45 1.67 9.08 0.90
N ARG A 46 0.43 8.59 0.99
CA ARG A 46 -0.67 9.31 1.63
C ARG A 46 -1.05 8.61 2.92
N LEU A 47 -0.98 9.34 4.02
CA LEU A 47 -1.44 8.87 5.32
C LEU A 47 -2.96 9.00 5.42
N LEU A 48 -3.62 7.92 5.83
CA LEU A 48 -5.08 7.80 5.89
C LEU A 48 -5.46 7.12 7.21
N THR A 49 -6.67 7.35 7.69
CA THR A 49 -7.19 6.63 8.86
C THR A 49 -7.45 5.17 8.51
N LEU A 50 -6.98 4.26 9.39
CA LEU A 50 -7.18 2.83 9.25
C LEU A 50 -8.66 2.49 9.46
N ILE A 51 -9.18 1.66 8.58
CA ILE A 51 -10.56 1.17 8.57
C ILE A 51 -10.45 -0.31 8.27
N GLN A 52 -10.83 -1.16 9.22
CA GLN A 52 -10.63 -2.59 9.05
C GLN A 52 -11.34 -3.14 7.80
N GLY A 53 -10.64 -4.00 7.08
CA GLY A 53 -11.12 -4.61 5.83
C GLY A 53 -10.96 -3.73 4.59
N TRP A 54 -10.57 -2.46 4.72
CA TRP A 54 -10.24 -1.63 3.56
C TRP A 54 -8.82 -1.90 3.07
N GLN A 55 -8.57 -1.61 1.80
CA GLN A 55 -7.28 -1.87 1.15
C GLN A 55 -6.80 -0.66 0.35
N CYS A 56 -5.49 -0.53 0.19
CA CYS A 56 -4.92 0.52 -0.64
C CYS A 56 -5.13 0.25 -2.13
N CYS A 57 -5.60 1.26 -2.85
CA CYS A 57 -5.60 1.35 -4.29
C CYS A 57 -4.80 2.58 -4.73
N GLY A 58 -3.48 2.44 -4.73
CA GLY A 58 -2.57 3.54 -5.05
C GLY A 58 -2.58 4.53 -3.89
N PRO A 59 -2.91 5.81 -4.09
CA PRO A 59 -3.01 6.78 -3.01
C PRO A 59 -4.38 6.77 -2.29
N LEU A 60 -5.28 5.87 -2.68
CA LEU A 60 -6.63 5.76 -2.11
C LEU A 60 -6.71 4.57 -1.16
N TYR A 61 -7.57 4.66 -0.15
CA TYR A 61 -7.92 3.57 0.74
C TYR A 61 -9.41 3.28 0.57
N ILE A 62 -9.75 2.04 0.20
CA ILE A 62 -11.03 1.72 -0.42
C ILE A 62 -11.67 0.49 0.23
N ASP A 63 -12.99 0.48 0.28
CA ASP A 63 -13.77 -0.71 0.61
C ASP A 63 -13.74 -1.71 -0.58
N PRO A 64 -13.15 -2.91 -0.42
CA PRO A 64 -13.09 -3.93 -1.46
C PRO A 64 -14.45 -4.58 -1.78
N MET A 65 -15.51 -4.29 -1.02
CA MET A 65 -16.87 -4.78 -1.26
C MET A 65 -17.62 -3.91 -2.28
N VAL A 66 -17.29 -2.62 -2.33
CA VAL A 66 -17.94 -1.64 -3.21
C VAL A 66 -17.05 -1.30 -4.40
N ASN A 67 -15.73 -1.27 -4.19
CA ASN A 67 -14.77 -0.86 -5.18
C ASN A 67 -13.74 -1.96 -5.45
N TYR A 68 -13.34 -2.07 -6.69
CA TYR A 68 -12.26 -2.93 -7.14
C TYR A 68 -11.08 -2.08 -7.57
N CYS A 69 -9.89 -2.42 -7.07
CA CYS A 69 -8.66 -1.74 -7.48
C CYS A 69 -8.03 -2.47 -8.65
N CYS A 70 -7.64 -1.73 -9.67
CA CYS A 70 -7.07 -2.32 -10.87
C CYS A 70 -6.04 -1.40 -11.51
N ARG A 71 -4.77 -1.81 -11.50
CA ARG A 71 -3.64 -0.97 -11.91
C ARG A 71 -3.72 0.45 -11.32
N TRP A 72 -4.01 0.54 -10.02
CA TRP A 72 -4.14 1.82 -9.28
C TRP A 72 -5.33 2.69 -9.68
N LYS A 73 -6.24 2.19 -10.52
CA LYS A 73 -7.53 2.81 -10.82
C LYS A 73 -8.63 2.19 -9.98
N LEU A 74 -9.51 3.05 -9.49
CA LEU A 74 -10.71 2.67 -8.77
C LEU A 74 -11.82 2.32 -9.77
N TRP A 75 -12.44 1.16 -9.57
CA TRP A 75 -13.61 0.73 -10.33
C TRP A 75 -14.75 0.42 -9.37
N ASN A 76 -15.97 0.79 -9.74
CA ASN A 76 -17.15 0.36 -8.98
C ASN A 76 -17.43 -1.12 -9.30
N MET A 77 -17.56 -1.98 -8.28
CA MET A 77 -17.85 -3.40 -8.48
C MET A 77 -19.17 -3.67 -9.20
N ARG A 78 -20.12 -2.72 -9.22
CA ARG A 78 -21.35 -2.85 -10.03
C ARG A 78 -21.09 -2.82 -11.54
N VAL A 79 -20.00 -2.19 -11.97
CA VAL A 79 -19.63 -2.07 -13.38
C VAL A 79 -18.73 -3.23 -13.82
N VAL A 80 -18.05 -3.89 -12.88
CA VAL A 80 -17.19 -5.04 -13.16
C VAL A 80 -18.05 -6.30 -13.37
N PRO A 81 -18.16 -6.83 -14.61
CA PRO A 81 -18.98 -7.99 -14.86
C PRO A 81 -18.39 -9.21 -14.13
N ARG A 82 -19.18 -9.81 -13.24
CA ARG A 82 -18.86 -11.10 -12.61
C ARG A 82 -19.14 -12.23 -13.61
N GLU A 83 -18.14 -12.56 -14.41
CA GLU A 83 -18.20 -13.76 -15.26
C GLU A 83 -17.80 -15.00 -14.43
N LYS A 84 -18.62 -16.06 -14.50
CA LYS A 84 -18.31 -17.33 -13.83
C LYS A 84 -17.04 -17.92 -14.44
N GLY A 85 -16.03 -18.20 -13.62
CA GLY A 85 -14.77 -18.81 -14.04
C GLY A 85 -13.65 -17.82 -14.36
N LYS A 86 -13.92 -16.51 -14.42
CA LYS A 86 -12.87 -15.49 -14.56
C LYS A 86 -12.39 -14.99 -13.21
N SER A 87 -11.09 -14.79 -13.09
CA SER A 87 -10.51 -14.10 -11.94
C SER A 87 -10.90 -12.61 -11.95
N LYS A 88 -10.86 -11.96 -10.78
CA LYS A 88 -11.09 -10.50 -10.71
C LYS A 88 -10.07 -9.73 -11.56
N GLU A 89 -8.84 -10.23 -11.64
CA GLU A 89 -7.75 -9.67 -12.46
C GLU A 89 -8.10 -9.68 -13.96
N GLU A 90 -8.70 -10.79 -14.42
CA GLU A 90 -9.05 -11.00 -15.83
C GLU A 90 -10.23 -10.12 -16.26
N SER A 91 -11.31 -10.11 -15.45
CA SER A 91 -12.45 -9.20 -15.68
C SER A 91 -11.99 -7.73 -15.74
N CYS A 92 -10.94 -7.40 -14.99
CA CYS A 92 -10.41 -6.06 -14.99
C CYS A 92 -9.51 -5.73 -16.18
N ARG A 93 -8.77 -6.71 -16.70
CA ARG A 93 -8.02 -6.54 -17.95
C ARG A 93 -8.97 -6.21 -19.10
N ASP A 94 -10.04 -6.99 -19.23
CA ASP A 94 -11.07 -6.82 -20.27
C ASP A 94 -11.73 -5.44 -20.21
N LEU A 95 -12.00 -4.94 -18.99
CA LEU A 95 -12.56 -3.59 -18.78
C LEU A 95 -11.60 -2.46 -19.14
N ILE A 96 -10.32 -2.61 -18.80
CA ILE A 96 -9.30 -1.61 -19.15
C ILE A 96 -9.16 -1.52 -20.66
N GLU A 97 -9.10 -2.65 -21.37
CA GLU A 97 -9.01 -2.68 -22.83
C GLU A 97 -10.21 -1.98 -23.47
N LYS A 98 -11.45 -2.30 -23.03
CA LYS A 98 -12.66 -1.63 -23.52
C LYS A 98 -12.65 -0.11 -23.31
N LEU A 99 -12.23 0.37 -22.13
CA LEU A 99 -12.17 1.81 -21.89
C LEU A 99 -11.07 2.52 -22.69
N GLN A 100 -9.97 1.83 -23.00
CA GLN A 100 -8.93 2.39 -23.86
C GLN A 100 -9.47 2.62 -25.28
N GLU A 101 -10.22 1.66 -25.82
CA GLU A 101 -10.87 1.78 -27.13
C GLU A 101 -11.91 2.91 -27.14
N GLU A 102 -12.77 3.01 -26.11
CA GLU A 102 -13.77 4.08 -25.99
C GLU A 102 -13.12 5.47 -25.90
N GLY A 103 -12.06 5.61 -25.10
CA GLY A 103 -11.32 6.86 -24.95
C GLY A 103 -10.64 7.31 -26.25
N GLU A 104 -10.12 6.38 -27.04
CA GLU A 104 -9.55 6.68 -28.36
C GLU A 104 -10.62 7.02 -29.39
N ALA A 105 -11.74 6.29 -29.39
CA ALA A 105 -12.88 6.59 -30.25
C ALA A 105 -13.45 7.99 -29.98
N GLU A 106 -13.53 8.41 -28.71
CA GLU A 106 -13.99 9.76 -28.37
C GLU A 106 -12.98 10.84 -28.76
N LYS A 107 -11.68 10.59 -28.59
CA LYS A 107 -10.62 11.48 -29.10
C LYS A 107 -10.68 11.63 -30.62
N ASN A 108 -10.97 10.54 -31.33
CA ASN A 108 -11.07 10.55 -32.79
C ASN A 108 -12.32 11.31 -33.28
N LYS A 109 -13.45 11.23 -32.55
CA LYS A 109 -14.67 12.02 -32.83
C LYS A 109 -14.49 13.52 -32.62
N LYS A 110 -13.61 13.93 -31.70
CA LYS A 110 -13.30 15.35 -31.43
C LYS A 110 -12.26 15.92 -32.39
N LYS A 111 -11.73 15.13 -33.33
CA LYS A 111 -10.85 15.66 -34.38
C LYS A 111 -11.67 16.51 -35.35
N PRO A 112 -11.33 17.78 -35.53
CA PRO A 112 -12.07 18.62 -36.45
C PRO A 112 -11.86 18.17 -37.89
N TRP A 113 -12.90 18.33 -38.72
CA TRP A 113 -12.96 17.83 -40.10
C TRP A 113 -11.82 18.32 -41.01
N TRP A 114 -11.14 19.42 -40.68
CA TRP A 114 -9.98 19.94 -41.42
C TRP A 114 -8.64 19.26 -41.08
N SER A 115 -8.64 18.16 -40.33
CA SER A 115 -7.42 17.44 -39.90
C SER A 115 -6.97 16.35 -40.88
N PHE A 116 -7.46 16.35 -42.12
CA PHE A 116 -7.11 15.42 -43.20
C PHE A 116 -6.49 16.16 -44.39
#